data_AF-A0A847PFP6-F1
#
_entry.id   AF-A0A847PFP6-F1
#
_cell.length_a   1.000
_cell.length_b   1.000
_cell.length_c   1.000
_cell.angle_alpha   90.00
_cell.angle_beta   90.00
_cell.angle_gamma   90.00
#
_symmetry.space_group_name_H-M   'P 1'
#
loop_
_entity.id
_entity.type
_entity.pdbx_description
1 polymer ?
#
loop_
_entity_poly.entity_id
_entity_poly.type
_entity_poly.pdbx_seq_one_letter_code
_entity_poly.pdbx_strand_id
1 'polypeptide(L)'
;MRVWAKIIKIGKLIPIILAVLFLTSCSGIVPETGFDNQSSNPLGGILPENENNSRSASVYLDVPFQKYGGVNWCLPASTAMTLNFFGLQITQSELAKTIIKPDGLGDINKTVRLAKELGFKASFTTLTMEQIEEYLSKQIPLIAIQKYKQSDPLAHARVVIGYDAEKKEIFTNDPTLGEHYTVSYEQFNNLNLTANSEYCMAIVITPA
;
A
#
# COMPACT_ATOMS: atom_id res chain seq x y z
N MET A 1 41.52 -12.67 25.84
CA MET A 1 41.92 -13.64 24.79
C MET A 1 40.68 -13.98 23.98
N ARG A 2 40.52 -13.34 22.81
CA ARG A 2 40.72 -13.91 21.46
C ARG A 2 39.87 -15.16 21.19
N VAL A 3 38.70 -14.97 20.54
CA VAL A 3 38.40 -15.21 19.10
C VAL A 3 38.15 -16.70 18.83
N TRP A 4 37.02 -17.05 18.20
CA TRP A 4 36.96 -17.69 16.87
C TRP A 4 35.51 -18.06 16.49
N ALA A 5 34.99 -17.31 15.51
CA ALA A 5 33.89 -17.72 14.65
C ALA A 5 34.40 -18.79 13.66
N LYS A 6 33.52 -19.73 13.27
CA LYS A 6 33.76 -20.62 12.12
C LYS A 6 32.80 -20.30 11.00
N ILE A 7 33.36 -19.78 9.91
CA ILE A 7 32.82 -19.70 8.56
C ILE A 7 33.38 -20.90 7.80
N ILE A 8 32.54 -21.65 7.05
CA ILE A 8 33.01 -22.48 5.93
C ILE A 8 32.10 -22.28 4.72
N LYS A 9 32.74 -22.26 3.54
CA LYS A 9 32.37 -21.67 2.26
C LYS A 9 31.68 -22.65 1.29
N ILE A 10 30.76 -22.08 0.51
CA ILE A 10 30.48 -22.21 -0.93
C ILE A 10 31.26 -23.29 -1.71
N GLY A 11 30.50 -24.20 -2.35
CA GLY A 11 30.94 -24.97 -3.52
C GLY A 11 30.37 -24.34 -4.80
N LYS A 12 31.25 -24.02 -5.75
CA LYS A 12 30.93 -23.65 -7.14
C LYS A 12 30.98 -24.90 -8.01
N LEU A 13 30.03 -25.08 -8.93
CA LEU A 13 30.19 -25.87 -10.15
C LEU A 13 29.46 -25.14 -11.30
N ILE A 14 30.20 -24.93 -12.39
CA ILE A 14 29.85 -24.20 -13.63
C ILE A 14 29.76 -25.25 -14.79
N PRO A 15 29.51 -24.87 -16.06
CA PRO A 15 28.24 -24.83 -16.80
C PRO A 15 28.12 -25.95 -17.87
N ILE A 16 26.97 -26.09 -18.53
CA ILE A 16 26.88 -26.70 -19.88
C ILE A 16 26.00 -25.85 -20.78
N ILE A 17 26.62 -25.36 -21.86
CA ILE A 17 26.02 -24.73 -23.03
C ILE A 17 25.43 -25.85 -23.91
N LEU A 18 24.22 -25.67 -24.44
CA LEU A 18 23.86 -26.26 -25.73
C LEU A 18 22.97 -25.28 -26.51
N ALA A 19 23.60 -24.59 -27.46
CA ALA A 19 22.91 -23.90 -28.53
C ALA A 19 22.42 -24.93 -29.54
N VAL A 20 21.14 -24.88 -29.89
CA VAL A 20 20.64 -25.51 -31.12
C VAL A 20 19.82 -24.46 -31.86
N LEU A 21 20.47 -23.89 -32.88
CA LEU A 21 19.83 -23.24 -34.01
C LEU A 21 19.15 -24.31 -34.86
N PHE A 22 17.86 -24.15 -35.14
CA PHE A 22 17.27 -24.67 -36.38
C PHE A 22 16.62 -23.51 -37.13
N LEU A 23 17.26 -23.14 -38.23
CA LEU A 23 16.73 -22.27 -39.28
C LEU A 23 16.12 -23.13 -40.39
N THR A 24 15.09 -22.58 -41.03
CA THR A 24 14.49 -22.93 -42.34
C THR A 24 13.55 -24.15 -42.33
N SER A 25 12.37 -24.11 -42.96
CA SER A 25 12.17 -23.77 -44.37
C SER A 25 10.80 -23.16 -44.70
N CYS A 26 10.81 -22.36 -45.77
CA CYS A 26 9.65 -21.84 -46.47
C CYS A 26 9.05 -22.90 -47.42
N SER A 27 7.72 -22.89 -47.55
CA SER A 27 6.88 -23.18 -48.75
C SER A 27 5.43 -22.96 -48.27
N GLY A 28 4.64 -21.99 -48.71
CA GLY A 28 4.43 -21.50 -50.07
C GLY A 28 3.29 -22.31 -50.71
N ILE A 29 2.06 -21.78 -50.72
CA ILE A 29 1.02 -21.94 -51.77
C ILE A 29 -0.12 -20.95 -51.46
N VAL A 30 -0.41 -20.13 -52.46
CA VAL A 30 -1.59 -19.25 -52.60
C VAL A 30 -2.61 -20.01 -53.46
N PRO A 31 -3.92 -19.78 -53.29
CA PRO A 31 -4.63 -19.25 -54.47
C PRO A 31 -5.60 -18.11 -54.12
N GLU A 32 -5.48 -17.05 -54.90
CA GLU A 32 -6.50 -16.03 -55.10
C GLU A 32 -7.65 -16.64 -55.91
N THR A 33 -8.89 -16.31 -55.57
CA THR A 33 -9.90 -15.92 -56.56
C THR A 33 -10.87 -14.96 -55.89
N GLY A 34 -10.93 -13.74 -56.42
CA GLY A 34 -11.93 -12.75 -56.03
C GLY A 34 -13.25 -13.00 -56.74
N PHE A 35 -14.33 -12.56 -56.10
CA PHE A 35 -15.51 -12.02 -56.77
C PHE A 35 -16.08 -10.90 -55.91
N ASP A 36 -16.13 -9.71 -56.52
CA ASP A 36 -16.72 -8.49 -55.98
C ASP A 36 -18.22 -8.63 -55.75
N ASN A 37 -18.72 -7.96 -54.71
CA ASN A 37 -19.96 -7.20 -54.85
C ASN A 37 -20.01 -6.04 -53.86
N GLN A 38 -20.07 -4.83 -54.41
CA GLN A 38 -20.30 -3.59 -53.69
C GLN A 38 -21.73 -3.53 -53.12
N SER A 39 -21.86 -3.02 -51.90
CA SER A 39 -23.04 -2.28 -51.46
C SER A 39 -22.68 -1.42 -50.25
N SER A 40 -22.74 -0.11 -50.49
CA SER A 40 -22.57 1.04 -49.60
C SER A 40 -23.24 0.96 -48.22
N ASN A 41 -22.51 1.33 -47.15
CA ASN A 41 -22.74 2.59 -46.42
C ASN A 41 -21.57 2.91 -45.46
N PRO A 42 -21.30 4.19 -45.16
CA PRO A 42 -20.16 4.65 -44.39
C PRO A 42 -20.49 4.76 -42.89
N LEU A 43 -19.47 5.14 -42.10
CA LEU A 43 -19.52 5.68 -40.73
C LEU A 43 -19.13 4.71 -39.59
N GLY A 44 -18.09 5.09 -38.86
CA GLY A 44 -17.85 4.65 -37.47
C GLY A 44 -16.56 3.87 -37.26
N GLY A 45 -15.45 4.58 -37.08
CA GLY A 45 -14.18 3.98 -36.68
C GLY A 45 -14.29 3.30 -35.31
N ILE A 46 -13.81 2.08 -35.22
CA ILE A 46 -13.51 1.41 -33.96
C ILE A 46 -12.15 1.97 -33.51
N LEU A 47 -12.17 2.98 -32.65
CA LEU A 47 -11.04 3.29 -31.80
C LEU A 47 -11.01 2.23 -30.68
N PRO A 48 -9.83 1.71 -30.29
CA PRO A 48 -9.75 0.81 -29.14
C PRO A 48 -10.22 1.57 -27.90
N GLU A 49 -11.22 1.02 -27.20
CA GLU A 49 -11.64 1.50 -25.90
C GLU A 49 -10.43 1.48 -24.98
N ASN A 50 -9.94 2.68 -24.70
CA ASN A 50 -8.97 2.94 -23.66
C ASN A 50 -9.68 2.63 -22.33
N GLU A 51 -9.41 1.44 -21.77
CA GLU A 51 -9.69 1.12 -20.37
C GLU A 51 -8.81 1.96 -19.44
N ASN A 52 -8.95 3.28 -19.53
CA ASN A 52 -8.61 4.18 -18.44
C ASN A 52 -9.69 3.97 -17.38
N ASN A 53 -9.46 2.95 -16.55
CA ASN A 53 -10.14 2.71 -15.30
C ASN A 53 -10.37 4.06 -14.61
N SER A 54 -11.63 4.52 -14.63
CA SER A 54 -12.07 5.78 -14.05
C SER A 54 -11.95 5.68 -12.54
N ARG A 55 -10.73 5.87 -12.02
CA ARG A 55 -10.48 6.04 -10.61
C ARG A 55 -11.37 7.17 -10.10
N SER A 56 -12.09 6.94 -9.01
CA SER A 56 -12.86 8.00 -8.37
C SER A 56 -11.94 9.18 -8.06
N ALA A 57 -12.35 10.39 -8.48
CA ALA A 57 -11.58 11.61 -8.28
C ALA A 57 -11.37 11.92 -6.78
N SER A 58 -12.24 11.39 -5.92
CA SER A 58 -12.10 11.45 -4.47
C SER A 58 -12.67 10.20 -3.80
N VAL A 59 -12.12 9.86 -2.64
CA VAL A 59 -12.60 8.78 -1.78
C VAL A 59 -12.60 9.26 -0.35
N TYR A 60 -13.61 8.85 0.41
CA TYR A 60 -13.69 9.12 1.83
C TYR A 60 -14.32 7.92 2.54
N LEU A 61 -13.56 7.31 3.46
CA LEU A 61 -13.95 6.15 4.23
C LEU A 61 -14.42 6.59 5.62
N ASP A 62 -15.58 6.09 6.04
CA ASP A 62 -16.15 6.33 7.37
C ASP A 62 -15.46 5.45 8.44
N VAL A 63 -14.15 5.71 8.65
CA VAL A 63 -13.34 5.01 9.66
C VAL A 63 -13.65 5.62 11.02
N PRO A 64 -14.07 4.83 12.03
CA PRO A 64 -14.44 5.37 13.33
C PRO A 64 -13.23 5.99 14.02
N PHE A 65 -13.33 7.28 14.37
CA PHE A 65 -12.25 8.00 15.02
C PHE A 65 -12.03 7.55 16.47
N GLN A 66 -10.76 7.46 16.88
CA GLN A 66 -10.35 7.27 18.26
C GLN A 66 -9.14 8.15 18.60
N LYS A 67 -9.31 9.04 19.57
CA LYS A 67 -8.20 9.73 20.22
C LYS A 67 -7.33 8.73 20.99
N TYR A 68 -6.01 8.94 21.06
CA TYR A 68 -5.16 8.09 21.90
C TYR A 68 -5.60 8.14 23.38
N GLY A 69 -5.57 6.98 24.04
CA GLY A 69 -5.95 6.79 25.44
C GLY A 69 -4.77 6.63 26.39
N GLY A 70 -3.53 6.59 25.88
CA GLY A 70 -2.31 6.45 26.67
C GLY A 70 -1.09 7.06 26.00
N VAL A 71 -0.01 7.22 26.77
CA VAL A 71 1.25 7.80 26.27
C VAL A 71 1.80 6.91 25.15
N ASN A 72 2.13 7.53 24.00
CA ASN A 72 2.62 6.85 22.77
C ASN A 72 1.63 5.83 22.17
N TRP A 73 0.33 5.93 22.45
CA TRP A 73 -0.67 4.99 21.92
C TRP A 73 -1.20 5.35 20.53
N CYS A 74 -0.45 6.14 19.74
CA CYS A 74 -0.86 6.45 18.37
C CYS A 74 -0.98 5.19 17.50
N LEU A 75 -0.09 4.21 17.66
CA LEU A 75 -0.13 2.94 16.91
C LEU A 75 -1.29 2.02 17.36
N PRO A 76 -1.49 1.75 18.67
CA PRO A 76 -2.70 1.05 19.14
C PRO A 76 -4.02 1.72 18.72
N ALA A 77 -4.12 3.05 18.85
CA ALA A 77 -5.33 3.79 18.46
C ALA A 77 -5.60 3.67 16.95
N SER A 78 -4.57 3.88 16.12
CA SER A 78 -4.70 3.74 14.65
C SER A 78 -5.07 2.31 14.23
N THR A 79 -4.54 1.32 14.94
CA THR A 79 -4.88 -0.10 14.71
C THR A 79 -6.32 -0.38 15.10
N ALA A 80 -6.79 0.14 16.23
CA ALA A 80 -8.19 -0.01 16.67
C ALA A 80 -9.16 0.62 15.66
N MET A 81 -8.89 1.84 15.19
CA MET A 81 -9.70 2.50 14.16
C MET A 81 -9.80 1.65 12.89
N THR A 82 -8.66 1.12 12.42
CA THR A 82 -8.59 0.29 11.21
C THR A 82 -9.34 -1.04 11.36
N LEU A 83 -9.18 -1.74 12.49
CA LEU A 83 -9.88 -3.01 12.72
C LEU A 83 -11.39 -2.82 12.94
N ASN A 84 -11.79 -1.76 13.64
CA ASN A 84 -13.20 -1.41 13.84
C ASN A 84 -13.89 -1.06 12.51
N PHE A 85 -13.19 -0.41 11.57
CA PHE A 85 -13.71 -0.17 10.22
C PHE A 85 -14.06 -1.48 9.49
N PHE A 86 -13.28 -2.54 9.69
CA PHE A 86 -13.59 -3.87 9.16
C PHE A 86 -14.57 -4.68 10.03
N GLY A 87 -15.21 -4.04 11.01
CA GLY A 87 -16.25 -4.64 11.85
C GLY A 87 -15.73 -5.40 13.08
N LEU A 88 -14.41 -5.51 13.28
CA LEU A 88 -13.86 -6.12 14.50
C LEU A 88 -13.81 -5.06 15.61
N GLN A 89 -14.79 -5.10 16.51
CA GLN A 89 -14.86 -4.21 17.68
C GLN A 89 -13.77 -4.55 18.70
N ILE A 90 -12.66 -3.83 18.65
CA ILE A 90 -11.52 -3.99 19.56
C ILE A 90 -11.02 -2.64 20.07
N THR A 91 -10.68 -2.56 21.35
CA THR A 91 -10.22 -1.30 21.96
C THR A 91 -8.72 -1.12 21.82
N GLN A 92 -8.27 0.14 21.75
CA GLN A 92 -6.84 0.44 21.79
C GLN A 92 -6.16 -0.04 23.09
N SER A 93 -6.89 -0.16 24.21
CA SER A 93 -6.36 -0.67 25.48
C SER A 93 -6.03 -2.15 25.39
N GLU A 94 -6.89 -2.95 24.75
CA GLU A 94 -6.62 -4.37 24.50
C GLU A 94 -5.42 -4.54 23.56
N LEU A 95 -5.37 -3.75 22.49
CA LEU A 95 -4.24 -3.78 21.55
C LEU A 95 -2.93 -3.31 22.20
N ALA A 96 -2.97 -2.31 23.06
CA ALA A 96 -1.79 -1.75 23.72
C ALA A 96 -1.06 -2.78 24.59
N LYS A 97 -1.77 -3.75 25.17
CA LYS A 97 -1.16 -4.86 25.94
C LYS A 97 -0.13 -5.65 25.12
N THR A 98 -0.31 -5.70 23.80
CA THR A 98 0.58 -6.41 22.89
C THR A 98 1.50 -5.45 22.13
N ILE A 99 0.95 -4.36 21.59
CA ILE A 99 1.64 -3.45 20.67
C ILE A 99 2.70 -2.61 21.38
N ILE A 100 2.46 -2.20 22.63
CA ILE A 100 3.40 -1.35 23.37
C ILE A 100 4.54 -2.21 23.91
N LYS A 101 5.78 -1.77 23.68
CA LYS A 101 7.00 -2.40 24.20
C LYS A 101 7.24 -2.01 25.66
N PRO A 102 8.14 -2.71 26.38
CA PRO A 102 8.55 -2.31 27.72
C PRO A 102 9.13 -0.89 27.82
N ASP A 103 9.67 -0.35 26.73
CA ASP A 103 10.16 1.05 26.64
C ASP A 103 9.02 2.07 26.40
N GLY A 104 7.76 1.63 26.33
CA GLY A 104 6.59 2.48 26.13
C GLY A 104 6.34 2.88 24.67
N LEU A 105 7.13 2.41 23.70
CA LEU A 105 6.93 2.72 22.28
C LEU A 105 6.11 1.64 21.57
N GLY A 106 5.39 2.03 20.51
CA GLY A 106 4.66 1.09 19.65
C GLY A 106 5.58 0.19 18.83
N ASP A 107 5.18 -1.06 18.64
CA ASP A 107 5.90 -2.07 17.84
C ASP A 107 5.12 -2.43 16.58
N ILE A 108 5.66 -2.05 15.43
CA ILE A 108 5.07 -2.31 14.10
C ILE A 108 5.00 -3.82 13.81
N ASN A 109 6.03 -4.58 14.17
CA ASN A 109 6.08 -6.01 13.89
C ASN A 109 5.06 -6.78 14.73
N LYS A 110 4.90 -6.40 16.01
CA LYS A 110 3.82 -6.96 16.85
C LYS A 110 2.44 -6.56 16.33
N THR A 111 2.26 -5.34 15.84
CA THR A 111 1.00 -4.89 15.24
C THR A 111 0.62 -5.74 14.04
N VAL A 112 1.53 -5.93 13.08
CA VAL A 112 1.30 -6.78 11.89
C VAL A 112 1.02 -8.23 12.29
N ARG A 113 1.77 -8.77 13.26
CA ARG A 113 1.55 -10.15 13.75
C ARG A 113 0.18 -10.30 14.40
N LEU A 114 -0.18 -9.37 15.29
CA LEU A 114 -1.45 -9.38 15.99
C LEU A 114 -2.63 -9.31 15.02
N ALA A 115 -2.57 -8.44 14.01
CA ALA A 115 -3.61 -8.38 12.98
C ALA A 115 -3.78 -9.74 12.25
N LYS A 116 -2.68 -10.45 11.96
CA LYS A 116 -2.73 -11.80 11.38
C LYS A 116 -3.35 -12.82 12.33
N GLU A 117 -2.99 -12.78 13.62
CA GLU A 117 -3.56 -13.65 14.65
C GLU A 117 -5.07 -13.41 14.84
N LEU A 118 -5.54 -12.19 14.59
CA LEU A 118 -6.96 -11.81 14.57
C LEU A 118 -7.68 -12.18 13.27
N GLY A 119 -7.03 -12.87 12.33
CA GLY A 119 -7.64 -13.38 11.10
C GLY A 119 -7.58 -12.43 9.90
N PHE A 120 -6.76 -11.38 9.93
CA PHE A 120 -6.58 -10.45 8.80
C PHE A 120 -5.33 -10.79 7.99
N LYS A 121 -5.30 -10.34 6.73
CA LYS A 121 -4.03 -10.17 6.01
C LYS A 121 -3.41 -8.86 6.49
N ALA A 122 -2.10 -8.87 6.79
CA ALA A 122 -1.40 -7.67 7.20
C ALA A 122 0.06 -7.64 6.73
N SER A 123 0.55 -6.44 6.42
CA SER A 123 1.95 -6.20 6.05
C SER A 123 2.42 -4.81 6.44
N PHE A 124 3.72 -4.68 6.68
CA PHE A 124 4.40 -3.39 6.73
C PHE A 124 5.17 -3.18 5.44
N THR A 125 4.93 -2.06 4.76
CA THR A 125 5.45 -1.79 3.42
C THR A 125 5.70 -0.29 3.21
N THR A 126 6.15 0.10 2.04
CA THR A 126 6.23 1.49 1.58
C THR A 126 5.33 1.71 0.39
N LEU A 127 4.55 2.80 0.38
CA LEU A 127 3.57 3.11 -0.67
C LEU A 127 3.80 4.51 -1.24
N THR A 128 3.63 4.67 -2.55
CA THR A 128 3.48 5.99 -3.18
C THR A 128 2.07 6.55 -2.94
N MET A 129 1.85 7.84 -3.21
CA MET A 129 0.51 8.44 -3.15
C MET A 129 -0.47 7.73 -4.09
N GLU A 130 -0.03 7.38 -5.30
CA GLU A 130 -0.83 6.60 -6.24
C GLU A 130 -1.24 5.24 -5.64
N GLN A 131 -0.34 4.52 -4.98
CA GLN A 131 -0.70 3.25 -4.34
C GLN A 131 -1.64 3.46 -3.14
N ILE A 132 -1.47 4.53 -2.37
CA ILE A 132 -2.36 4.89 -1.26
C ILE A 132 -3.79 5.10 -1.77
N GLU A 133 -3.96 5.91 -2.80
CA GLU A 133 -5.26 6.15 -3.43
C GLU A 133 -5.89 4.84 -3.96
N GLU A 134 -5.09 3.84 -4.36
CA GLU A 134 -5.57 2.56 -4.92
C GLU A 134 -6.18 1.69 -3.82
N TYR A 135 -5.51 1.62 -2.66
CA TYR A 135 -6.06 0.98 -1.48
C TYR A 135 -7.34 1.66 -1.02
N LEU A 136 -7.36 2.99 -0.96
CA LEU A 136 -8.54 3.74 -0.54
C LEU A 136 -9.72 3.50 -1.48
N SER A 137 -9.50 3.51 -2.80
CA SER A 137 -10.52 3.18 -3.82
C SER A 137 -11.12 1.77 -3.66
N LYS A 138 -10.41 0.88 -2.97
CA LYS A 138 -10.84 -0.49 -2.65
C LYS A 138 -11.42 -0.63 -1.25
N GLN A 139 -11.79 0.49 -0.61
CA GLN A 139 -12.28 0.53 0.78
C GLN A 139 -11.27 -0.03 1.78
N ILE A 140 -9.98 0.24 1.58
CA ILE A 140 -8.90 -0.19 2.49
C ILE A 140 -8.23 1.04 3.09
N PRO A 141 -8.54 1.42 4.35
CA PRO A 141 -7.77 2.44 5.05
C PRO A 141 -6.37 1.94 5.37
N LEU A 142 -5.43 2.88 5.54
CA LEU A 142 -4.01 2.58 5.72
C LEU A 142 -3.48 3.24 6.98
N ILE A 143 -2.63 2.58 7.74
CA ILE A 143 -1.95 3.22 8.87
C ILE A 143 -0.61 3.76 8.36
N ALA A 144 -0.51 5.07 8.18
CA ALA A 144 0.72 5.76 7.81
C ALA A 144 1.64 5.92 9.02
N ILE A 145 2.92 5.58 8.84
CA ILE A 145 4.00 5.75 9.81
C ILE A 145 4.91 6.88 9.34
N GLN A 146 4.79 8.02 10.00
CA GLN A 146 5.36 9.29 9.57
C GLN A 146 5.95 10.04 10.76
N LYS A 147 6.62 11.17 10.51
CA LYS A 147 6.87 12.18 11.54
C LYS A 147 5.54 12.68 12.11
N TYR A 148 5.51 13.05 13.38
CA TYR A 148 4.35 13.71 13.96
C TYR A 148 4.04 15.02 13.24
N LYS A 149 5.04 15.90 13.14
CA LYS A 149 5.02 17.16 12.37
C LYS A 149 6.41 17.40 11.76
N GLN A 150 6.54 18.33 10.81
CA GLN A 150 7.87 18.65 10.27
C GLN A 150 8.84 19.19 11.34
N SER A 151 8.33 19.97 12.29
CA SER A 151 9.10 20.51 13.42
C SER A 151 9.31 19.51 14.57
N ASP A 152 8.64 18.36 14.52
CA ASP A 152 8.72 17.32 15.55
C ASP A 152 8.80 15.93 14.86
N PRO A 153 10.02 15.45 14.58
CA PRO A 153 10.26 14.28 13.75
C PRO A 153 10.05 12.95 14.50
N LEU A 154 9.44 12.97 15.70
CA LEU A 154 9.07 11.75 16.40
C LEU A 154 8.16 10.88 15.52
N ALA A 155 8.44 9.58 15.47
CA ALA A 155 7.63 8.64 14.72
C ALA A 155 6.20 8.59 15.28
N HIS A 156 5.23 8.64 14.38
CA HIS A 156 3.82 8.78 14.68
C HIS A 156 2.98 7.93 13.72
N ALA A 157 1.84 7.45 14.21
CA ALA A 157 0.90 6.66 13.42
C ALA A 157 -0.42 7.43 13.29
N ARG A 158 -0.94 7.49 12.06
CA ARG A 158 -2.23 8.06 11.71
C ARG A 158 -2.91 7.18 10.66
N VAL A 159 -4.24 7.17 10.60
CA VAL A 159 -4.98 6.40 9.60
C VAL A 159 -5.31 7.29 8.43
N VAL A 160 -4.90 6.91 7.23
CA VAL A 160 -5.36 7.52 5.98
C VAL A 160 -6.74 6.96 5.67
N ILE A 161 -7.70 7.86 5.53
CA ILE A 161 -9.13 7.52 5.37
C ILE A 161 -9.69 7.99 4.03
N GLY A 162 -8.94 8.74 3.23
CA GLY A 162 -9.45 9.24 1.97
C GLY A 162 -8.51 10.22 1.28
N TYR A 163 -8.94 10.67 0.11
CA TYR A 163 -8.22 11.63 -0.71
C TYR A 163 -9.17 12.42 -1.62
N ASP A 164 -8.68 13.54 -2.12
CA ASP A 164 -9.25 14.32 -3.23
C ASP A 164 -8.10 14.58 -4.23
N ALA A 165 -8.12 13.91 -5.37
CA ALA A 165 -7.05 13.94 -6.35
C ALA A 165 -7.02 15.27 -7.13
N GLU A 166 -8.17 15.93 -7.30
CA GLU A 166 -8.24 17.24 -7.94
C GLU A 166 -7.61 18.32 -7.07
N LYS A 167 -7.92 18.30 -5.77
CA LYS A 167 -7.33 19.23 -4.78
C LYS A 167 -5.94 18.83 -4.31
N LYS A 168 -5.52 17.59 -4.59
CA LYS A 168 -4.30 16.97 -4.05
C LYS A 168 -4.27 17.00 -2.52
N GLU A 169 -5.38 16.60 -1.91
CA GLU A 169 -5.58 16.55 -0.47
C GLU A 169 -5.75 15.11 0.00
N ILE A 170 -5.18 14.80 1.16
CA ILE A 170 -5.32 13.51 1.83
C ILE A 170 -6.00 13.72 3.19
N PHE A 171 -6.96 12.86 3.50
CA PHE A 171 -7.74 12.91 4.73
C PHE A 171 -7.22 11.85 5.69
N THR A 172 -7.00 12.23 6.95
CA THR A 172 -6.50 11.31 7.98
C THR A 172 -7.30 11.39 9.26
N ASN A 173 -7.45 10.27 9.95
CA ASN A 173 -7.78 10.23 11.36
C ASN A 173 -6.48 10.11 12.14
N ASP A 174 -6.09 11.19 12.81
CA ASP A 174 -4.86 11.26 13.59
C ASP A 174 -5.22 11.16 15.09
N PRO A 175 -4.77 10.12 15.82
CA PRO A 175 -5.11 9.94 17.23
C PRO A 175 -4.72 11.12 18.13
N THR A 176 -3.78 11.97 17.68
CA THR A 176 -3.27 13.14 18.39
C THR A 176 -3.83 14.45 17.85
N LEU A 177 -3.90 14.62 16.53
CA LEU A 177 -4.30 15.89 15.89
C LEU A 177 -5.82 16.01 15.71
N GLY A 178 -6.56 14.91 15.64
CA GLY A 178 -8.01 14.89 15.51
C GLY A 178 -8.51 14.07 14.33
N GLU A 179 -9.84 13.97 14.24
CA GLU A 179 -10.54 13.36 13.12
C GLU A 179 -10.46 14.25 11.88
N HIS A 180 -10.46 13.62 10.71
CA HIS A 180 -10.55 14.29 9.41
C HIS A 180 -9.50 15.38 9.20
N TYR A 181 -8.29 15.15 9.73
CA TYR A 181 -7.15 16.01 9.55
C TYR A 181 -6.71 15.97 8.08
N THR A 182 -6.96 17.07 7.38
CA THR A 182 -6.64 17.26 5.97
C THR A 182 -5.27 17.90 5.80
N VAL A 183 -4.46 17.36 4.89
CA VAL A 183 -3.20 17.96 4.45
C VAL A 183 -3.05 17.82 2.94
N SER A 184 -2.21 18.66 2.34
CA SER A 184 -1.86 18.46 0.93
C SER A 184 -0.98 17.21 0.76
N TYR A 185 -0.95 16.65 -0.45
CA TYR A 185 -0.05 15.53 -0.79
C TYR A 185 1.41 15.86 -0.51
N GLU A 186 1.83 17.09 -0.81
CA GLU A 186 3.17 17.57 -0.52
C GLU A 186 3.45 17.57 0.99
N GLN A 187 2.54 18.13 1.79
CA GLN A 187 2.66 18.14 3.24
C GLN A 187 2.73 16.72 3.81
N PHE A 188 1.88 15.82 3.32
CA PHE A 188 1.89 14.41 3.70
C PHE A 188 3.23 13.74 3.37
N ASN A 189 3.73 13.90 2.14
CA ASN A 189 4.99 13.33 1.70
C ASN A 189 6.18 13.86 2.52
N ASN A 190 6.18 15.14 2.87
CA ASN A 190 7.23 15.73 3.70
C ASN A 190 7.28 15.16 5.14
N LEU A 191 6.21 14.51 5.60
CA LEU A 191 6.19 13.80 6.89
C LEU A 191 6.76 12.38 6.78
N ASN A 192 7.03 11.85 5.58
CA ASN A 192 7.57 10.51 5.44
C ASN A 192 8.98 10.38 6.08
N LEU A 193 9.24 9.20 6.63
CA LEU A 193 10.48 8.85 7.35
C LEU A 193 11.55 8.22 6.44
N THR A 194 11.21 7.93 5.19
CA THR A 194 12.08 7.37 4.16
C THR A 194 13.04 8.43 3.61
N ALA A 195 14.15 7.96 3.01
CA ALA A 195 15.11 8.86 2.34
C ALA A 195 14.50 9.58 1.13
N ASN A 196 13.61 8.89 0.38
CA ASN A 196 12.77 9.53 -0.63
C ASN A 196 11.37 9.77 -0.04
N SER A 197 10.99 11.03 0.10
CA SER A 197 9.72 11.48 0.68
C SER A 197 8.49 11.07 -0.12
N GLU A 198 8.62 10.56 -1.35
CA GLU A 198 7.49 10.00 -2.12
C GLU A 198 6.95 8.68 -1.56
N TYR A 199 7.75 7.99 -0.73
CA TYR A 199 7.40 6.66 -0.21
C TYR A 199 6.96 6.75 1.25
N CYS A 200 5.68 6.53 1.52
CA CYS A 200 5.12 6.46 2.87
C CYS A 200 5.30 5.06 3.45
N MET A 201 5.92 4.93 4.62
CA MET A 201 5.88 3.68 5.38
C MET A 201 4.46 3.46 5.89
N ALA A 202 3.85 2.31 5.60
CA ALA A 202 2.47 2.03 5.93
C ALA A 202 2.27 0.60 6.44
N ILE A 203 1.36 0.44 7.40
CA ILE A 203 0.78 -0.85 7.74
C ILE A 203 -0.53 -0.99 6.96
N VAL A 204 -0.60 -2.05 6.16
CA VAL A 204 -1.79 -2.45 5.41
C VAL A 204 -2.45 -3.60 6.17
N ILE A 205 -3.74 -3.49 6.47
CA ILE A 205 -4.56 -4.54 7.06
C ILE A 205 -5.77 -4.72 6.15
N THR A 206 -6.07 -5.95 5.74
CA THR A 206 -7.27 -6.25 4.93
C THR A 206 -7.96 -7.52 5.44
N PRO A 207 -9.28 -7.66 5.21
CA PRO A 207 -9.97 -8.93 5.41
C PRO A 207 -9.26 -10.09 4.68
N ALA A 208 -9.37 -11.30 5.23
CA ALA A 208 -8.80 -12.53 4.67
C ALA A 208 -9.47 -12.98 3.37
#